data_AF-A0A1Q9RYS2-F1
#
_entry.id   AF-A0A1Q9RYS2-F1
#
_cell.length_a   1.000
_cell.length_b   1.000
_cell.length_c   1.000
_cell.angle_alpha   90.00
_cell.angle_beta   90.00
_cell.angle_gamma   90.00
#
_symmetry.space_group_name_H-M   'P 1'
#
loop_
_entity.id
_entity.type
_entity.pdbx_description
1 polymer ?
#
loop_
_entity_poly.entity_id
_entity_poly.type
_entity_poly.pdbx_seq_one_letter_code
_entity_poly.pdbx_strand_id
1 'polypeptide(L)'
;MAGPTSSGGTGVPPVLPSIPLAPEPVRPAGEQSVGELVREATTHVSTLVRAEVELAKAEVTAEVKKGLQGSIFFVVALTILLFSLFFMFFALGEVLDIWLPRSAAFGIVFGIMLLAAALFGLLGYLRVRRIRKPERTISSLKESAQVLTHRGHDDADGHAELTARQGVR
;
A
#
# COMPACT_ATOMS: atom_id res chain seq x y z
N MET A 1 72.68 -55.90 22.24
CA MET A 1 71.25 -56.09 21.86
C MET A 1 70.70 -54.74 21.42
N ALA A 2 69.75 -54.80 20.47
CA ALA A 2 69.28 -53.74 19.57
C ALA A 2 68.58 -52.52 20.21
N GLY A 3 68.48 -51.41 19.46
CA GLY A 3 67.65 -50.20 19.74
C GLY A 3 66.14 -50.43 19.52
N PRO A 4 65.28 -49.40 19.24
CA PRO A 4 65.56 -47.99 18.90
C PRO A 4 64.59 -46.92 19.50
N THR A 5 64.80 -45.69 19.01
CA THR A 5 64.10 -44.38 19.05
C THR A 5 62.56 -44.30 19.17
N SER A 6 62.03 -43.22 19.78
CA SER A 6 61.00 -42.36 19.13
C SER A 6 60.90 -40.98 19.79
N SER A 7 60.85 -39.93 18.94
CA SER A 7 60.76 -38.52 19.31
C SER A 7 59.32 -38.11 19.63
N GLY A 8 59.17 -37.27 20.67
CA GLY A 8 57.92 -36.67 21.12
C GLY A 8 57.17 -35.93 20.01
N GLY A 9 55.85 -36.08 20.05
CA GLY A 9 54.93 -35.74 18.97
C GLY A 9 54.67 -34.24 18.80
N THR A 10 54.71 -33.81 17.55
CA THR A 10 54.06 -32.60 17.05
C THR A 10 52.61 -32.94 16.72
N GLY A 11 51.69 -32.57 17.60
CA GLY A 11 50.25 -32.72 17.38
C GLY A 11 49.76 -31.80 16.26
N VAL A 12 49.57 -32.34 15.07
CA VAL A 12 48.79 -31.70 14.00
C VAL A 12 47.31 -31.86 14.38
N PRO A 13 46.52 -30.78 14.48
CA PRO A 13 45.10 -30.88 14.80
C PRO A 13 44.33 -31.64 13.72
N PRO A 14 43.14 -32.20 14.06
CA PRO A 14 42.41 -33.12 13.20
C PRO A 14 42.00 -32.45 11.89
N VAL A 15 42.06 -33.25 10.82
CA VAL A 15 41.65 -32.94 9.45
C VAL A 15 40.35 -32.14 9.46
N LEU A 16 40.42 -30.86 9.05
CA LEU A 16 39.23 -30.06 8.78
C LEU A 16 38.42 -30.77 7.70
N PRO A 17 37.08 -30.83 7.78
CA PRO A 17 36.27 -31.33 6.69
C PRO A 17 36.60 -30.48 5.47
N SER A 18 37.38 -31.04 4.54
CA SER A 18 37.64 -30.41 3.27
C SER A 18 36.28 -30.31 2.60
N ILE A 19 35.82 -29.07 2.41
CA ILE A 19 34.69 -28.77 1.54
C ILE A 19 34.91 -29.62 0.29
N PRO A 20 34.01 -30.55 -0.07
CA PRO A 20 34.14 -31.25 -1.32
C PRO A 20 34.10 -30.15 -2.38
N LEU A 21 35.26 -29.87 -2.98
CA LEU A 21 35.36 -29.13 -4.22
C LEU A 21 34.74 -30.04 -5.29
N ALA A 22 33.42 -30.22 -5.23
CA ALA A 22 32.68 -30.43 -6.44
C ALA A 22 33.10 -29.27 -7.33
N PRO A 23 33.60 -29.52 -8.55
CA PRO A 23 33.71 -28.43 -9.50
C PRO A 23 32.31 -27.82 -9.55
N GLU A 24 32.19 -26.60 -9.00
CA GLU A 24 31.15 -25.67 -9.42
C GLU A 24 31.19 -25.79 -10.94
N PRO A 25 30.10 -26.21 -11.60
CA PRO A 25 30.12 -26.34 -13.04
C PRO A 25 30.31 -24.93 -13.56
N VAL A 26 31.59 -24.55 -13.73
CA VAL A 26 32.02 -23.36 -14.44
C VAL A 26 31.60 -23.67 -15.86
N ARG A 27 30.35 -23.32 -16.15
CA ARG A 27 29.80 -23.33 -17.49
C ARG A 27 30.79 -22.51 -18.31
N PRO A 28 31.43 -23.09 -19.33
CA PRO A 28 32.38 -22.35 -20.14
C PRO A 28 31.67 -21.08 -20.63
N ALA A 29 32.29 -19.92 -20.38
CA ALA A 29 31.72 -18.60 -20.68
C ALA A 29 31.43 -18.37 -22.18
N GLY A 30 31.61 -19.38 -23.02
CA GLY A 30 31.31 -19.39 -24.45
C GLY A 30 30.05 -20.18 -24.86
N GLU A 31 29.32 -20.80 -23.94
CA GLU A 31 28.10 -21.60 -24.29
C GLU A 31 26.78 -21.01 -23.78
N GLN A 32 26.80 -19.93 -22.99
CA GLN A 32 25.56 -19.21 -22.68
C GLN A 32 25.10 -18.46 -23.91
N SER A 33 23.99 -18.92 -24.49
CA SER A 33 23.38 -18.18 -25.59
C SER A 33 22.97 -16.78 -25.12
N VAL A 34 22.99 -15.80 -26.01
CA VAL A 34 22.48 -14.43 -25.72
C VAL A 34 21.06 -14.47 -25.14
N GLY A 35 20.25 -15.46 -25.54
CA GLY A 35 18.92 -15.70 -24.98
C GLY A 35 18.91 -16.17 -23.52
N GLU A 36 19.92 -16.92 -23.09
CA GLU A 36 20.08 -17.36 -21.69
C GLU A 36 20.46 -16.18 -20.78
N LEU A 37 21.39 -15.33 -21.24
CA LEU A 37 21.79 -14.11 -20.53
C LEU A 37 20.64 -13.11 -20.36
N VAL A 38 19.85 -12.91 -21.41
CA VAL A 38 18.65 -12.03 -21.35
C VAL A 38 17.61 -12.61 -20.40
N ARG A 39 17.40 -13.93 -20.42
CA ARG A 39 16.45 -14.62 -19.51
C ARG A 39 16.89 -14.48 -18.05
N GLU A 40 18.17 -14.64 -17.75
CA GLU A 40 18.72 -14.51 -16.41
C GLU A 40 18.64 -13.06 -15.91
N ALA A 41 19.06 -12.09 -16.72
CA ALA A 41 18.93 -10.66 -16.40
C ALA A 41 17.46 -10.25 -16.15
N THR A 42 16.52 -10.72 -16.99
CA THR A 42 15.09 -10.44 -16.83
C THR A 42 14.55 -11.05 -15.53
N THR A 43 15.04 -12.24 -15.15
CA THR A 43 14.65 -12.91 -13.91
C THR A 43 15.17 -12.14 -12.69
N HIS A 44 16.39 -11.60 -12.74
CA HIS A 44 16.97 -10.80 -11.66
C HIS A 44 16.23 -9.46 -11.49
N VAL A 45 15.94 -8.77 -12.59
CA VAL A 45 15.14 -7.54 -12.57
C VAL A 45 13.75 -7.80 -12.00
N SER A 46 13.09 -8.89 -12.42
CA SER A 46 11.77 -9.28 -11.89
C SER A 46 11.81 -9.55 -10.38
N THR A 47 12.90 -10.12 -9.89
CA THR A 47 13.10 -10.39 -8.45
C THR A 47 13.32 -9.10 -7.66
N LEU A 48 14.12 -8.16 -8.18
CA LEU A 48 14.33 -6.84 -7.58
C LEU A 48 13.04 -6.03 -7.49
N VAL A 49 12.29 -5.95 -8.60
CA VAL A 49 11.01 -5.22 -8.63
C VAL A 49 10.04 -5.81 -7.62
N ARG A 50 9.97 -7.14 -7.52
CA ARG A 50 9.11 -7.80 -6.54
C ARG A 50 9.55 -7.52 -5.10
N ALA A 51 10.86 -7.52 -4.82
CA ALA A 51 11.40 -7.17 -3.52
C ALA A 51 11.07 -5.72 -3.13
N GLU A 52 11.21 -4.77 -4.06
CA GLU A 52 10.89 -3.35 -3.84
C GLU A 52 9.39 -3.17 -3.55
N VAL A 53 8.52 -3.87 -4.28
CA VAL A 53 7.06 -3.87 -4.04
C VAL A 53 6.72 -4.50 -2.69
N GLU A 54 7.37 -5.61 -2.32
CA GLU A 54 7.15 -6.27 -1.03
C GLU A 54 7.56 -5.38 0.13
N LEU A 55 8.69 -4.66 0.00
CA LEU A 55 9.15 -3.69 0.98
C LEU A 55 8.19 -2.51 1.09
N ALA A 56 7.84 -1.87 -0.04
CA ALA A 56 6.90 -0.75 -0.05
C ALA A 56 5.53 -1.16 0.53
N LYS A 57 5.07 -2.37 0.21
CA LYS A 57 3.83 -2.91 0.80
C LYS A 57 3.96 -3.09 2.31
N ALA A 58 5.09 -3.58 2.80
CA ALA A 58 5.33 -3.74 4.24
C ALA A 58 5.34 -2.39 4.96
N GLU A 59 5.99 -1.37 4.38
CA GLU A 59 6.05 -0.02 4.94
C GLU A 59 4.67 0.65 4.98
N VAL A 60 3.95 0.66 3.85
CA VAL A 60 2.58 1.20 3.79
C VAL A 60 1.66 0.46 4.76
N THR A 61 1.75 -0.87 4.85
CA THR A 61 0.94 -1.64 5.80
C THR A 61 1.27 -1.30 7.25
N ALA A 62 2.55 -1.10 7.57
CA ALA A 62 2.99 -0.70 8.90
C ALA A 62 2.49 0.72 9.25
N GLU A 63 2.53 1.66 8.31
CA GLU A 63 1.98 3.00 8.49
C GLU A 63 0.47 2.99 8.69
N VAL A 64 -0.27 2.25 7.85
CA VAL A 64 -1.72 2.07 7.99
C VAL A 64 -2.07 1.48 9.35
N LYS A 65 -1.32 0.48 9.82
CA LYS A 65 -1.54 -0.13 11.14
C LYS A 65 -1.29 0.86 12.28
N LYS A 66 -0.25 1.69 12.20
CA LYS A 66 0.02 2.76 13.17
C LYS A 66 -1.12 3.80 13.16
N GLY A 67 -1.56 4.22 11.97
CA GLY A 67 -2.69 5.13 11.82
C GLY A 67 -3.99 4.56 12.41
N LEU A 68 -4.26 3.28 12.19
CA LEU A 68 -5.42 2.59 12.75
C LEU A 68 -5.34 2.50 14.27
N GLN A 69 -4.19 2.16 14.84
CA GLN A 69 -4.00 2.19 16.29
C GLN A 69 -4.20 3.60 16.86
N GLY A 70 -3.69 4.63 16.19
CA GLY A 70 -3.92 6.03 16.55
C GLY A 70 -5.39 6.44 16.48
N SER A 71 -6.16 5.89 15.54
CA SER A 71 -7.58 6.21 15.36
C SER A 71 -8.45 5.79 16.55
N ILE A 72 -8.04 4.80 17.34
CA ILE A 72 -8.78 4.36 18.54
C ILE A 72 -8.92 5.51 19.53
N PHE A 73 -7.86 6.29 19.75
CA PHE A 73 -7.90 7.45 20.64
C PHE A 73 -8.85 8.53 20.12
N PHE A 74 -8.91 8.74 18.80
CA PHE A 74 -9.88 9.65 18.20
C PHE A 74 -11.31 9.16 18.37
N VAL A 75 -11.58 7.86 18.20
CA VAL A 75 -12.92 7.29 18.42
C VAL A 75 -13.35 7.51 19.87
N VAL A 76 -12.47 7.23 20.84
CA VAL A 76 -12.75 7.45 22.27
C VAL A 76 -12.96 8.94 22.55
N ALA A 77 -12.07 9.82 22.08
CA ALA A 77 -12.17 11.26 22.29
C ALA A 77 -13.45 11.86 21.68
N LEU A 78 -13.79 11.48 20.45
CA LEU A 78 -15.01 11.95 19.77
C LEU A 78 -16.27 11.40 20.45
N THR A 79 -16.24 10.17 20.97
CA THR A 79 -17.36 9.61 21.73
C THR A 79 -17.57 10.39 23.04
N ILE A 80 -16.50 10.62 23.80
CA ILE A 80 -16.57 11.44 25.02
C ILE A 80 -17.09 12.82 24.69
N LEU A 81 -16.52 13.50 23.67
CA LEU A 81 -16.95 14.82 23.25
C LEU A 81 -18.44 14.83 22.87
N LEU A 82 -18.92 13.83 22.13
CA LEU A 82 -20.31 13.70 21.73
C LEU A 82 -21.25 13.62 22.94
N PHE A 83 -20.95 12.78 23.93
CA PHE A 83 -21.74 12.70 25.16
C PHE A 83 -21.59 13.95 26.04
N SER A 84 -20.40 14.54 26.11
CA SER A 84 -20.15 15.78 26.84
C SER A 84 -20.93 16.96 26.27
N LEU A 85 -21.17 17.03 24.94
CA LEU A 85 -21.99 18.08 24.35
C LEU A 85 -23.43 18.08 24.89
N PHE A 86 -24.03 16.90 25.13
CA PHE A 86 -25.34 16.82 25.78
C PHE A 86 -25.34 17.48 27.17
N PHE A 87 -24.35 17.13 28.00
CA PHE A 87 -24.19 17.74 29.33
C PHE A 87 -23.84 19.22 29.26
N MET A 88 -23.08 19.66 28.26
CA MET A 88 -22.75 21.06 28.02
C MET A 88 -24.01 21.90 27.79
N PHE A 89 -24.91 21.44 26.89
CA PHE A 89 -26.16 22.14 26.62
C PHE A 89 -27.11 22.11 27.83
N PHE A 90 -27.17 20.99 28.53
CA PHE A 90 -27.94 20.89 29.78
C PHE A 90 -27.43 21.87 30.84
N ALA A 91 -26.12 21.89 31.08
CA ALA A 91 -25.48 22.82 32.01
C ALA A 91 -25.70 24.28 31.62
N LEU A 92 -25.64 24.60 30.32
CA LEU A 92 -25.94 25.94 29.83
C LEU A 92 -27.41 26.33 30.11
N GLY A 93 -28.34 25.38 29.97
CA GLY A 93 -29.75 25.57 30.32
C GLY A 93 -29.93 25.87 31.81
N GLU A 94 -29.30 25.09 32.68
CA GLU A 94 -29.33 25.28 34.14
C GLU A 94 -28.69 26.62 34.56
N VAL A 95 -27.58 27.03 33.92
CA VAL A 95 -26.97 28.34 34.18
C VAL A 95 -27.92 29.46 33.80
N LEU A 96 -28.63 29.35 32.68
CA LEU A 96 -29.62 30.35 32.27
C LEU A 96 -30.88 30.35 33.15
N ASP A 97 -31.26 29.21 33.72
CA ASP A 97 -32.39 29.06 34.66
C ASP A 97 -32.19 29.90 35.95
N ILE A 98 -30.96 30.32 36.25
CA ILE A 98 -30.67 31.22 37.38
C ILE A 98 -31.32 32.60 37.20
N TRP A 99 -31.40 33.10 35.96
CA TRP A 99 -31.90 34.45 35.66
C TRP A 99 -33.22 34.46 34.87
N LEU A 100 -33.58 33.35 34.22
CA LEU A 100 -34.77 33.23 33.38
C LEU A 100 -35.66 32.08 33.86
N PRO A 101 -36.97 32.11 33.56
CA PRO A 101 -37.81 30.93 33.76
C PRO A 101 -37.31 29.77 32.89
N ARG A 102 -37.30 28.57 33.47
CA ARG A 102 -36.82 27.32 32.86
C ARG A 102 -37.20 27.12 31.40
N SER A 103 -38.46 27.38 31.05
CA SER A 103 -38.94 27.25 29.66
C SER A 103 -38.21 28.17 28.69
N ALA A 104 -37.93 29.42 29.09
CA ALA A 104 -37.18 30.38 28.29
C ALA A 104 -35.69 30.00 28.22
N ALA A 105 -35.09 29.55 29.33
CA ALA A 105 -33.69 29.13 29.38
C ALA A 105 -33.41 27.97 28.39
N PHE A 106 -34.16 26.87 28.49
CA PHE A 106 -34.02 25.74 27.57
C PHE A 106 -34.46 26.08 26.14
N GLY A 107 -35.42 27.00 25.96
CA GLY A 107 -35.79 27.52 24.65
C GLY A 107 -34.64 28.26 23.94
N ILE A 108 -33.88 29.07 24.67
CA ILE A 108 -32.69 29.76 24.14
C ILE A 108 -31.61 28.74 23.76
N VAL A 109 -31.32 27.77 24.64
CA VAL A 109 -30.34 26.70 24.35
C VAL A 109 -30.73 25.93 23.09
N PHE A 110 -32.02 25.57 22.95
CA PHE A 110 -32.53 24.92 21.75
C PHE A 110 -32.33 25.79 20.49
N GLY A 111 -32.60 27.09 20.59
CA GLY A 111 -32.32 28.05 19.51
C GLY A 111 -30.84 28.07 19.11
N ILE A 112 -29.93 28.09 20.09
CA ILE A 112 -28.47 28.02 19.85
C ILE A 112 -28.10 26.71 19.14
N MET A 113 -28.69 25.58 19.54
CA MET A 113 -28.45 24.29 18.90
C MET A 113 -28.90 24.29 17.43
N LEU A 114 -30.07 24.85 17.12
CA LEU A 114 -30.54 24.97 15.74
C LEU A 114 -29.62 25.87 14.90
N LEU A 115 -29.17 26.99 15.44
CA LEU A 115 -28.23 27.89 14.75
C LEU A 115 -26.89 27.19 14.49
N ALA A 116 -26.35 26.48 15.47
CA ALA A 116 -25.13 25.70 15.31
C ALA A 116 -25.31 24.60 14.25
N ALA A 117 -26.42 23.84 14.31
CA ALA A 117 -26.73 22.80 13.34
C ALA A 117 -26.86 23.36 11.91
N ALA A 118 -27.53 24.51 11.74
CA ALA A 118 -27.64 25.18 10.45
C ALA A 118 -26.27 25.64 9.93
N LEU A 119 -25.43 26.23 10.79
CA LEU A 119 -24.09 26.68 10.42
C LEU A 119 -23.19 25.51 9.98
N PHE A 120 -23.09 24.46 10.80
CA PHE A 120 -22.28 23.29 10.47
C PHE A 120 -22.84 22.50 9.28
N GLY A 121 -24.16 22.39 9.17
CA GLY A 121 -24.83 21.79 8.02
C GLY A 121 -24.51 22.55 6.72
N LEU A 122 -24.55 23.88 6.76
CA LEU A 122 -24.18 24.72 5.61
C LEU A 122 -22.70 24.61 5.26
N LEU A 123 -21.80 24.68 6.26
CA LEU A 123 -20.35 24.52 6.04
C LEU A 123 -20.03 23.13 5.47
N GLY A 124 -20.67 22.09 5.99
CA GLY A 124 -20.55 20.71 5.49
C GLY A 124 -21.04 20.61 4.04
N TYR A 125 -22.21 21.16 3.75
CA TYR A 125 -22.77 21.20 2.40
C TYR A 125 -21.85 21.93 1.41
N LEU A 126 -21.33 23.09 1.79
CA LEU A 126 -20.40 23.88 0.97
C LEU A 126 -19.08 23.12 0.74
N ARG A 127 -18.57 22.42 1.75
CA ARG A 127 -17.37 21.59 1.62
C ARG A 127 -17.59 20.43 0.65
N VAL A 128 -18.70 19.69 0.80
CA VAL A 128 -19.04 18.58 -0.09
C VAL A 128 -19.24 19.06 -1.53
N ARG A 129 -19.91 20.20 -1.74
CA ARG A 129 -20.08 20.79 -3.07
C ARG A 129 -18.78 21.20 -3.75
N ARG A 130 -17.72 21.53 -2.98
CA ARG A 130 -16.41 21.84 -3.55
C ARG A 130 -15.63 20.61 -3.98
N ILE A 131 -16.01 19.42 -3.56
CA ILE A 131 -15.39 18.17 -4.02
C ILE A 131 -15.84 17.94 -5.46
N ARG A 132 -15.05 18.45 -6.43
CA ARG A 132 -15.23 18.13 -7.85
C ARG A 132 -14.96 16.64 -8.04
N LYS A 133 -15.76 15.96 -8.86
CA LYS A 133 -15.48 14.58 -9.28
C LYS A 133 -14.06 14.55 -9.87
N PRO A 134 -13.25 13.50 -9.64
CA PRO A 134 -11.91 13.38 -10.23
C PRO A 134 -12.04 13.08 -11.73
N GLU A 135 -12.50 14.06 -12.50
CA GLU A 135 -12.78 13.97 -13.93
C GLU A 135 -11.52 13.65 -14.71
N ARG A 136 -10.36 14.17 -14.27
CA ARG A 136 -9.04 13.90 -14.86
C ARG A 136 -8.62 12.43 -14.71
N THR A 137 -8.85 11.84 -13.55
CA THR A 137 -8.54 10.42 -13.32
C THR A 137 -9.47 9.52 -14.13
N ILE A 138 -10.76 9.87 -14.20
CA ILE A 138 -11.73 9.12 -15.01
C ILE A 138 -11.43 9.25 -16.51
N SER A 139 -11.01 10.43 -16.99
CA SER A 139 -10.65 10.61 -18.40
C SER A 139 -9.38 9.83 -18.78
N SER A 140 -8.33 9.89 -17.96
CA SER A 140 -7.08 9.17 -18.24
C SER A 140 -7.26 7.65 -18.23
N LEU A 141 -8.11 7.12 -17.34
CA LEU A 141 -8.45 5.69 -17.34
C LEU A 141 -9.27 5.29 -18.58
N LYS A 142 -10.20 6.14 -19.03
CA LYS A 142 -10.98 5.90 -20.25
C LYS A 142 -10.11 5.94 -21.51
N GLU A 143 -9.19 6.90 -21.58
CA GLU A 143 -8.23 7.04 -22.68
C GLU A 143 -7.27 5.84 -22.72
N SER A 144 -6.76 5.41 -21.57
CA SER A 144 -5.92 4.20 -21.46
C SER A 144 -6.67 2.94 -21.90
N ALA A 145 -7.94 2.80 -21.51
CA ALA A 145 -8.79 1.69 -21.94
C ALA A 145 -9.09 1.73 -23.45
N GLN A 146 -9.34 2.92 -24.01
CA GLN A 146 -9.57 3.09 -25.45
C GLN A 146 -8.34 2.70 -26.28
N VAL A 147 -7.14 3.07 -25.85
CA VAL A 147 -5.89 2.69 -26.55
C VAL A 147 -5.69 1.18 -26.54
N LEU A 148 -6.00 0.50 -25.43
CA LEU A 148 -5.94 -0.96 -25.32
C LEU A 148 -6.99 -1.66 -26.21
N THR A 149 -8.20 -1.11 -26.30
CA THR A 149 -9.26 -1.66 -27.17
C THR A 149 -8.98 -1.43 -28.65
N HIS A 150 -8.38 -0.30 -29.04
CA HIS A 150 -8.03 -0.04 -30.45
C HIS A 150 -6.98 -1.01 -30.96
N ARG A 151 -5.95 -1.31 -30.14
CA ARG A 151 -4.90 -2.27 -30.49
C ARG A 151 -5.44 -3.70 -30.70
N GLY A 152 -6.49 -4.09 -29.98
CA GLY A 152 -7.13 -5.40 -30.15
C GLY A 152 -7.97 -5.55 -31.42
N HIS A 153 -8.40 -4.44 -32.05
CA HIS A 153 -9.08 -4.48 -33.35
C HIS A 153 -8.08 -4.47 -34.52
N ASP A 154 -6.99 -3.70 -34.41
CA ASP A 154 -5.96 -3.64 -35.45
C ASP A 154 -5.25 -5.00 -35.67
N ASP A 155 -5.04 -5.77 -34.59
CA ASP A 155 -4.45 -7.12 -34.68
C ASP A 155 -5.39 -8.12 -35.37
N ALA A 156 -6.72 -7.98 -35.23
CA ALA A 156 -7.71 -8.87 -35.84
C ALA A 156 -7.83 -8.66 -37.37
N ASP A 157 -7.77 -7.41 -37.82
CA ASP A 157 -7.86 -7.05 -39.23
C ASP A 157 -6.56 -7.38 -39.99
N GLY A 158 -5.39 -7.21 -39.35
CA GLY A 158 -4.10 -7.58 -39.94
C GLY A 158 -3.95 -9.09 -40.22
N HIS A 159 -4.52 -9.94 -39.38
CA HIS A 159 -4.54 -11.39 -39.59
C HIS A 159 -5.46 -11.83 -40.75
N ALA A 160 -6.56 -11.11 -41.00
CA ALA A 160 -7.48 -11.38 -42.11
C ALA A 160 -6.88 -10.95 -43.47
N GLU A 161 -6.12 -9.85 -43.52
CA GLU A 161 -5.48 -9.40 -44.76
C GLU A 161 -4.29 -10.29 -45.18
N LEU A 162 -3.49 -10.76 -44.20
CA LEU A 162 -2.36 -11.65 -44.47
C LEU A 162 -2.79 -13.04 -44.96
N THR A 163 -3.91 -13.56 -44.46
CA THR A 163 -4.49 -14.83 -44.91
C THR A 163 -5.12 -14.73 -46.30
N ALA A 164 -5.74 -13.59 -46.63
CA ALA A 164 -6.28 -13.33 -47.97
C ALA A 164 -5.18 -13.23 -49.05
N ARG A 165 -3.99 -12.71 -48.71
CA ARG A 165 -2.86 -12.60 -49.66
C ARG A 165 -2.08 -13.90 -49.87
N GLN A 166 -2.15 -14.86 -48.94
CA GLN A 166 -1.48 -16.16 -49.09
C GLN A 166 -2.31 -17.21 -49.86
N GLY A 167 -3.60 -16.97 -50.09
CA GLY A 167 -4.48 -17.86 -50.88
C GLY A 167 -4.39 -17.70 -52.40
N VAL A 168 -3.47 -16.87 -52.90
CA VAL A 168 -3.29 -16.62 -54.34
C VAL A 168 -1.85 -16.99 -54.74
N ARG A 169 -1.52 -18.28 -54.72
CA ARG A 169 -0.41 -18.89 -55.48
C ARG A 169 -0.71 -20.33 -55.81
#